data_AF-A0A5E4LE71-F1
#
_entry.id   AF-A0A5E4LE71-F1
#
_cell.length_a   1.000
_cell.length_b   1.000
_cell.length_c   1.000
_cell.angle_alpha   90.00
_cell.angle_beta   90.00
_cell.angle_gamma   90.00
#
_symmetry.space_group_name_H-M   'P 1'
#
loop_
_entity.id
_entity.type
_entity.pdbx_description
1 polymer ?
#
loop_
_entity_poly.entity_id
_entity_poly.type
_entity_poly.pdbx_seq_one_letter_code
_entity_poly.pdbx_strand_id
1 'polypeptide(L)'
;MHITIGVELDRFSLFSPLDYRYLDGELRQKAEKYLSENARIRSHARVEAALAKGLARQGVCSQKIADEIAKAAENVSGEEVYAEEAKIRHDVRALANVLRSKVSAEARPFVHFSATSYDIVDTASAYRYREAVHSLVLPELKKLLKIWIETALREKSTLQIVRNHGEHA
;
A
#
# COMPACT_ATOMS: atom_id res chain seq x y z
N MET A 1 -2.23 7.18 -15.08
CA MET A 1 -0.95 7.78 -15.51
C MET A 1 0.06 6.64 -15.53
N HIS A 2 0.44 6.22 -16.72
CA HIS A 2 1.14 4.97 -17.02
C HIS A 2 2.59 5.00 -16.54
N ILE A 3 3.08 3.83 -16.11
CA ILE A 3 4.49 3.60 -15.80
C ILE A 3 5.23 3.55 -17.14
N THR A 4 6.09 4.52 -17.41
CA THR A 4 6.94 4.54 -18.60
C THR A 4 8.13 3.62 -18.40
N ILE A 5 7.90 2.31 -18.45
CA ILE A 5 8.88 1.39 -19.03
C ILE A 5 8.76 1.65 -20.53
N GLY A 6 9.86 1.79 -21.28
CA GLY A 6 9.85 2.16 -22.70
C GLY A 6 9.19 1.15 -23.67
N VAL A 7 8.28 0.32 -23.18
CA VAL A 7 7.46 -0.63 -23.92
C VAL A 7 6.03 -0.47 -23.42
N GLU A 8 5.14 -0.01 -24.29
CA GLU A 8 3.70 0.01 -24.02
C GLU A 8 3.23 -1.44 -23.87
N LEU A 9 3.05 -1.91 -22.64
CA LEU A 9 2.60 -3.28 -22.38
C LEU A 9 1.14 -3.40 -22.77
N ASP A 10 0.86 -4.20 -23.80
CA ASP A 10 -0.51 -4.50 -24.19
C ASP A 10 -1.20 -5.36 -23.10
N ARG A 11 -2.53 -5.31 -23.05
CA ARG A 11 -3.33 -6.03 -22.03
C ARG A 11 -3.04 -7.53 -21.98
N PHE A 12 -2.79 -8.16 -23.13
CA PHE A 12 -2.47 -9.58 -23.30
C PHE A 12 -1.01 -9.92 -22.92
N SER A 13 -0.15 -8.91 -22.77
CA SER A 13 1.21 -9.07 -22.25
C SER A 13 1.30 -9.00 -20.71
N LEU A 14 0.22 -8.67 -20.01
CA LEU A 14 0.17 -8.64 -18.55
C LEU A 14 0.02 -10.06 -17.98
N PHE A 15 0.86 -10.41 -17.01
CA PHE A 15 0.91 -11.78 -16.46
C PHE A 15 -0.25 -12.08 -15.49
N SER A 16 -0.54 -11.16 -14.57
CA SER A 16 -1.57 -11.38 -13.55
C SER A 16 -2.96 -11.03 -14.10
N PRO A 17 -3.94 -11.95 -14.04
CA PRO A 17 -5.32 -11.65 -14.43
C PRO A 17 -5.97 -10.60 -13.55
N LEU A 18 -5.39 -10.32 -12.37
CA LEU A 18 -5.82 -9.19 -11.55
C LEU A 18 -5.60 -7.87 -12.29
N ASP A 19 -4.45 -7.69 -12.96
CA ASP A 19 -4.09 -6.40 -13.57
C ASP A 19 -4.85 -6.09 -14.87
N TYR A 20 -5.40 -7.11 -15.53
CA TYR A 20 -6.02 -6.96 -16.85
C TYR A 20 -7.47 -7.44 -16.96
N ARG A 21 -7.95 -8.31 -16.07
CA ARG A 21 -9.28 -8.93 -16.16
C ARG A 21 -10.18 -8.61 -14.97
N TYR A 22 -9.65 -8.62 -13.75
CA TYR A 22 -10.49 -8.55 -12.54
C TYR A 22 -10.41 -7.20 -11.80
N LEU A 23 -9.29 -6.49 -11.85
CA LEU A 23 -9.19 -5.13 -11.32
C LEU A 23 -9.43 -4.14 -12.46
N ASP A 24 -10.66 -3.69 -12.61
CA ASP A 24 -11.05 -2.66 -13.57
C ASP A 24 -11.72 -1.45 -12.88
N GLY A 25 -11.95 -0.40 -13.66
CA GLY A 25 -12.69 0.79 -13.27
C GLY A 25 -12.30 1.37 -11.91
N GLU A 26 -13.30 1.55 -11.06
CA GLU A 26 -13.14 2.14 -9.72
C GLU A 26 -12.36 1.22 -8.77
N LEU A 27 -12.52 -0.11 -8.88
CA LEU A 27 -11.83 -1.07 -8.03
C LEU A 27 -10.32 -0.99 -8.25
N ARG A 28 -9.88 -0.91 -9.51
CA ARG A 28 -8.48 -0.71 -9.86
C ARG A 28 -7.92 0.57 -9.23
N GLN A 29 -8.60 1.70 -9.39
CA GLN A 29 -8.17 2.98 -8.84
C GLN A 29 -8.04 2.96 -7.31
N LYS A 30 -8.93 2.24 -6.61
CA LYS A 30 -8.83 2.06 -5.15
C LYS A 30 -7.71 1.10 -4.78
N ALA A 31 -7.54 0.00 -5.50
CA ALA A 31 -6.49 -1.00 -5.24
C ALA A 31 -5.10 -0.42 -5.47
N GLU A 32 -4.89 0.35 -6.54
CA GLU A 32 -3.61 0.98 -6.88
C GLU A 32 -3.12 1.96 -5.79
N LYS A 33 -4.01 2.53 -4.98
CA LYS A 33 -3.64 3.39 -3.85
C LYS A 33 -2.85 2.66 -2.78
N TYR A 34 -3.09 1.36 -2.59
CA TYR A 34 -2.56 0.58 -1.47
C TYR A 34 -1.75 -0.66 -1.88
N LEU A 35 -1.99 -1.24 -3.06
CA LEU A 35 -1.44 -2.54 -3.46
C LEU A 35 -0.39 -2.44 -4.57
N SER A 36 -0.36 -1.33 -5.33
CA SER A 36 0.64 -1.12 -6.38
C SER A 36 2.06 -0.98 -5.82
N GLU A 37 3.05 -1.09 -6.70
CA GLU A 37 4.45 -0.83 -6.38
C GLU A 37 4.68 0.63 -5.97
N ASN A 38 4.06 1.58 -6.68
CA ASN A 38 4.08 2.98 -6.27
C ASN A 38 3.49 3.19 -4.87
N ALA A 39 2.42 2.45 -4.52
CA ALA A 39 1.91 2.48 -3.16
C ALA A 39 2.90 1.89 -2.14
N ARG A 40 3.81 0.99 -2.54
CA ARG A 40 4.76 0.32 -1.64
C ARG A 40 5.82 1.32 -1.24
N ILE A 41 6.41 1.95 -2.25
CA ILE A 41 7.40 3.01 -2.12
C ILE A 41 6.85 4.20 -1.33
N ARG A 42 5.64 4.69 -1.67
CA ARG A 42 4.99 5.77 -0.89
C ARG A 42 4.75 5.38 0.56
N SER A 43 4.42 4.12 0.84
CA SER A 43 4.17 3.68 2.21
C SER A 43 5.47 3.55 2.99
N HIS A 44 6.56 3.09 2.37
CA HIS A 44 7.88 3.11 3.01
C HIS A 44 8.30 4.56 3.35
N ALA A 45 8.16 5.49 2.40
CA ALA A 45 8.46 6.91 2.63
C ALA A 45 7.58 7.50 3.76
N ARG A 46 6.31 7.10 3.84
CA ARG A 46 5.40 7.49 4.92
C ARG A 46 5.87 6.98 6.29
N VAL A 47 6.42 5.76 6.35
CA VAL A 47 6.97 5.22 7.60
C VAL A 47 8.25 5.96 7.99
N GLU A 48 9.14 6.29 7.05
CA GLU A 48 10.31 7.15 7.31
C GLU A 48 9.91 8.52 7.88
N ALA A 49 8.88 9.14 7.31
CA ALA A 49 8.32 10.39 7.83
C ALA A 49 7.74 10.22 9.25
N ALA A 50 7.07 9.08 9.52
CA ALA A 50 6.53 8.79 10.85
C ALA A 50 7.64 8.54 11.87
N LEU A 51 8.72 7.87 11.47
CA LEU A 51 9.92 7.66 12.27
C LEU A 51 10.56 9.00 12.65
N ALA A 52 10.79 9.88 11.68
CA ALA A 52 11.35 11.21 11.94
C ALA A 52 10.50 12.02 12.92
N LYS A 53 9.16 11.98 12.77
CA LYS A 53 8.22 12.58 13.74
C LYS A 53 8.32 11.94 15.13
N GLY A 54 8.53 10.62 15.19
CA GLY A 54 8.80 9.90 16.44
C GLY A 54 10.08 10.38 17.12
N LEU A 55 11.17 10.51 16.36
CA LEU A 55 12.46 11.01 16.83
C LEU A 55 12.37 12.43 17.37
N ALA A 56 11.64 13.32 16.69
CA ALA A 56 11.40 14.68 17.18
C ALA A 56 10.61 14.72 18.50
N ARG A 57 9.59 13.87 18.64
CA ARG A 57 8.83 13.74 19.90
C ARG A 57 9.69 13.26 21.07
N GLN A 58 10.74 12.50 20.80
CA GLN A 58 11.71 12.04 21.80
C GLN A 58 12.88 13.01 21.99
N GLY A 59 12.89 14.17 21.32
CA GLY A 59 13.95 15.17 21.43
C GLY A 59 15.26 14.78 20.73
N VAL A 60 15.27 13.74 19.89
CA VAL A 60 16.46 13.30 19.15
C VAL A 60 16.79 14.24 18.00
N CYS A 61 15.77 14.86 17.39
CA CYS A 61 15.91 15.91 16.38
C CYS A 61 14.89 17.02 16.62
N SER A 62 15.04 18.15 15.91
CA SER A 62 14.06 19.23 15.99
C SER A 62 12.79 18.90 15.20
N GLN A 63 11.65 19.50 15.59
CA GLN A 63 10.40 19.36 14.81
C GLN A 63 10.57 19.84 13.37
N LYS A 64 11.39 20.88 13.15
CA LYS A 64 11.73 21.39 11.82
C LYS A 64 12.39 20.32 10.93
N ILE A 65 13.32 19.54 11.48
CA ILE A 65 13.97 18.43 10.76
C ILE A 65 12.94 17.34 10.41
N ALA A 66 12.08 16.97 11.37
CA ALA A 66 11.06 15.97 11.13
C ALA A 66 10.04 16.40 10.05
N ASP A 67 9.64 17.68 10.05
CA ASP A 67 8.73 18.24 9.05
C ASP A 67 9.39 18.31 7.67
N GLU A 68 10.69 18.62 7.60
CA GLU A 68 11.46 18.58 6.36
C GLU A 68 11.51 17.17 5.76
N ILE A 69 11.82 16.15 6.57
CA ILE A 69 11.83 14.75 6.12
C ILE A 69 10.42 14.32 5.69
N ALA A 70 9.39 14.71 6.43
CA ALA A 70 8.02 14.40 6.07
C ALA A 70 7.61 15.00 4.72
N LYS A 71 8.00 16.25 4.46
CA LYS A 71 7.75 16.92 3.18
C LYS A 71 8.54 16.26 2.04
N ALA A 72 9.78 15.83 2.29
CA ALA A 72 10.55 15.09 1.30
C ALA A 72 9.88 13.74 0.95
N ALA A 73 9.34 13.03 1.94
CA ALA A 73 8.65 11.76 1.74
C ALA A 73 7.39 11.84 0.86
N GLU A 74 6.72 12.99 0.82
CA GLU A 74 5.58 13.23 -0.08
C GLU A 74 5.99 13.32 -1.56
N ASN A 75 7.27 13.61 -1.82
CA ASN A 75 7.80 13.92 -3.15
C ASN A 75 8.76 12.83 -3.68
N VAL A 76 8.71 11.62 -3.13
CA VAL A 76 9.49 10.47 -3.61
C VAL A 76 8.72 9.74 -4.72
N SER A 77 9.37 9.55 -5.86
CA SER A 77 8.82 8.76 -6.98
C SER A 77 9.42 7.36 -7.05
N GLY A 78 8.69 6.42 -7.68
CA GLY A 78 9.19 5.06 -7.85
C GLY A 78 10.37 4.99 -8.80
N GLU A 79 10.37 5.84 -9.84
CA GLU A 79 11.45 5.95 -10.80
C GLU A 79 12.78 6.35 -10.13
N GLU A 80 12.74 7.32 -9.20
CA GLU A 80 13.93 7.75 -8.45
C GLU A 80 14.49 6.62 -7.59
N VAL A 81 13.62 5.90 -6.89
CA VAL A 81 14.01 4.80 -6.00
C VAL A 81 14.60 3.64 -6.80
N TYR A 82 13.97 3.25 -7.92
CA TYR A 82 14.48 2.17 -8.77
C TYR A 82 15.79 2.54 -9.46
N ALA A 83 15.96 3.80 -9.89
CA ALA A 83 17.21 4.27 -10.46
C ALA A 83 18.36 4.23 -9.45
N GLU A 84 18.08 4.50 -8.17
CA GLU A 84 19.06 4.36 -7.10
C GLU A 84 19.31 2.90 -6.72
N GLU A 85 18.25 2.09 -6.64
CA GLU A 85 18.33 0.65 -6.37
C GLU A 85 19.19 -0.08 -7.40
N ALA A 86 19.11 0.30 -8.68
CA ALA A 86 19.96 -0.28 -9.73
C ALA A 86 21.47 -0.14 -9.46
N LYS A 87 21.87 0.90 -8.72
CA LYS A 87 23.28 1.17 -8.37
C LYS A 87 23.72 0.37 -7.16
N ILE A 88 22.86 0.23 -6.16
CA ILE A 88 23.23 -0.28 -4.82
C ILE A 88 22.66 -1.68 -4.51
N ARG A 89 21.72 -2.16 -5.32
CA ARG A 89 21.01 -3.44 -5.19
C ARG A 89 20.38 -3.67 -3.82
N HIS A 90 19.78 -2.62 -3.25
CA HIS A 90 19.10 -2.65 -1.96
C HIS A 90 17.99 -1.59 -1.91
N ASP A 91 16.73 -2.03 -1.90
CA ASP A 91 15.54 -1.19 -2.07
C ASP A 91 15.32 -0.16 -0.93
N VAL A 92 15.37 -0.59 0.33
CA VAL A 92 15.18 0.31 1.49
C VAL A 92 16.30 1.35 1.55
N ARG A 93 17.54 0.93 1.28
CA ARG A 93 18.67 1.85 1.23
C ARG A 93 18.53 2.85 0.08
N ALA A 94 17.97 2.43 -1.04
CA ALA A 94 17.76 3.29 -2.20
C ALA A 94 16.73 4.38 -1.87
N LEU A 95 15.63 4.00 -1.21
CA LEU A 95 14.66 4.95 -0.69
C LEU A 95 15.29 5.95 0.29
N ALA A 96 16.08 5.47 1.25
CA ALA A 96 16.75 6.33 2.22
C ALA A 96 17.72 7.32 1.53
N ASN A 97 18.44 6.89 0.50
CA ASN A 97 19.31 7.76 -0.30
C ASN A 97 18.51 8.83 -1.07
N VAL A 98 17.39 8.46 -1.67
CA VAL A 98 16.48 9.40 -2.36
C VAL A 98 15.90 10.42 -1.38
N LEU A 99 15.49 10.00 -0.18
CA LEU A 99 15.05 10.93 0.86
C LEU A 99 16.17 11.89 1.28
N ARG A 100 17.39 11.36 1.49
CA ARG A 100 18.57 12.15 1.87
C ARG A 100 18.98 13.18 0.81
N SER A 101 18.72 12.92 -0.48
CA SER A 101 19.01 13.88 -1.55
C SER A 101 18.02 15.05 -1.59
N LYS A 102 16.81 14.86 -1.05
CA LYS A 102 15.72 15.85 -1.00
C LYS A 102 15.68 16.69 0.27
N VAL A 103 16.60 16.46 1.21
CA VAL A 103 16.68 17.20 2.49
C VAL A 103 18.04 17.85 2.70
N SER A 104 18.05 18.83 3.59
CA SER A 104 19.19 19.60 4.06
C SER A 104 20.26 18.70 4.70
N ALA A 105 21.50 19.19 4.71
CA ALA A 105 22.61 18.47 5.33
C ALA A 105 22.37 18.18 6.82
N GLU A 106 21.63 19.05 7.51
CA GLU A 106 21.25 18.90 8.92
C GLU A 106 20.23 17.77 9.12
N ALA A 107 19.28 17.59 8.20
CA ALA A 107 18.25 16.55 8.30
C ALA A 107 18.73 15.15 7.86
N ARG A 108 19.72 15.07 6.96
CA ARG A 108 20.23 13.80 6.39
C ARG A 108 20.57 12.70 7.41
N PRO A 109 21.20 12.98 8.57
CA PRO A 109 21.54 11.94 9.55
C PRO A 109 20.31 11.27 10.19
N PHE A 110 19.16 11.95 10.16
CA PHE A 110 17.93 11.48 10.81
C PHE A 110 17.05 10.64 9.88
N VAL A 111 17.33 10.60 8.57
CA VAL A 111 16.67 9.70 7.63
C VAL A 111 17.11 8.26 7.93
N HIS A 112 16.15 7.36 8.14
CA HIS A 112 16.39 5.96 8.51
C HIS A 112 17.19 5.77 9.82
N PHE A 113 17.24 6.79 10.67
CA PHE A 113 18.06 6.74 11.89
C PHE A 113 17.51 5.70 12.87
N SER A 114 18.40 4.85 13.39
CA SER A 114 18.11 3.75 14.32
C SER A 114 17.17 2.65 13.81
N ALA A 115 16.72 2.72 12.56
CA ALA A 115 15.86 1.72 11.95
C ALA A 115 16.67 0.65 11.21
N THR A 116 16.10 -0.55 11.17
CA THR A 116 16.47 -1.60 10.22
C THR A 116 15.51 -1.58 9.03
N SER A 117 15.83 -2.32 7.97
CA SER A 117 14.97 -2.43 6.79
C SER A 117 13.54 -2.88 7.13
N TYR A 118 13.39 -3.81 8.07
CA TYR A 118 12.09 -4.40 8.39
C TYR A 118 11.22 -3.52 9.28
N ASP A 119 11.81 -2.60 10.05
CA ASP A 119 11.04 -1.57 10.75
C ASP A 119 10.23 -0.71 9.76
N ILE A 120 10.78 -0.50 8.56
CA ILE A 120 10.13 0.22 7.47
C ILE A 120 9.17 -0.69 6.69
N VAL A 121 9.66 -1.85 6.22
CA VAL A 121 8.91 -2.74 5.32
C VAL A 121 7.67 -3.33 5.98
N ASP A 122 7.79 -3.86 7.20
CA ASP A 122 6.67 -4.54 7.86
C ASP A 122 5.61 -3.54 8.30
N THR A 123 6.04 -2.40 8.87
CA THR A 123 5.12 -1.33 9.26
C THR A 123 4.35 -0.78 8.06
N ALA A 124 5.03 -0.59 6.93
CA ALA A 124 4.40 -0.11 5.70
C ALA A 124 3.44 -1.15 5.11
N SER A 125 3.80 -2.43 5.16
CA SER A 125 2.95 -3.53 4.68
C SER A 125 1.70 -3.66 5.56
N ALA A 126 1.86 -3.66 6.88
CA ALA A 126 0.75 -3.67 7.83
C ALA A 126 -0.20 -2.49 7.61
N TYR A 127 0.34 -1.28 7.41
CA TYR A 127 -0.45 -0.11 7.04
C TYR A 127 -1.23 -0.33 5.74
N ARG A 128 -0.54 -0.69 4.64
CA ARG A 128 -1.16 -0.90 3.32
C ARG A 128 -2.29 -1.93 3.37
N TYR A 129 -2.04 -3.08 3.99
CA TYR A 129 -3.02 -4.16 4.05
C TYR A 129 -4.22 -3.80 4.92
N ARG A 130 -4.00 -3.13 6.05
CA ARG A 130 -5.11 -2.60 6.85
C ARG A 130 -5.97 -1.64 6.03
N GLU A 131 -5.36 -0.64 5.40
CA GLU A 131 -6.12 0.34 4.60
C GLU A 131 -6.82 -0.31 3.40
N ALA A 132 -6.20 -1.30 2.75
CA ALA A 132 -6.81 -2.08 1.69
C ALA A 132 -8.03 -2.87 2.18
N VAL A 133 -7.93 -3.56 3.32
CA VAL A 133 -9.06 -4.29 3.93
C VAL A 133 -10.21 -3.33 4.26
N HIS A 134 -9.90 -2.20 4.89
CA HIS A 134 -10.92 -1.22 5.27
C HIS A 134 -11.58 -0.53 4.07
N SER A 135 -10.82 -0.26 3.01
CA SER A 135 -11.30 0.49 1.85
C SER A 135 -11.92 -0.38 0.76
N LEU A 136 -11.50 -1.65 0.64
CA LEU A 136 -11.88 -2.56 -0.45
C LEU A 136 -12.75 -3.70 0.03
N VAL A 137 -12.36 -4.38 1.10
CA VAL A 137 -12.97 -5.67 1.49
C VAL A 137 -14.20 -5.46 2.38
N LEU A 138 -14.06 -4.69 3.46
CA LEU A 138 -15.15 -4.50 4.42
C LEU A 138 -16.42 -3.88 3.80
N PRO A 139 -16.35 -2.91 2.88
CA PRO A 139 -17.55 -2.38 2.23
C PRO A 139 -18.31 -3.44 1.42
N GLU A 140 -17.61 -4.29 0.67
CA GLU A 140 -18.22 -5.33 -0.15
C GLU A 140 -18.79 -6.45 0.72
N LEU A 141 -18.09 -6.85 1.79
CA LEU A 141 -18.63 -7.82 2.75
C LEU A 141 -19.91 -7.32 3.43
N LYS A 142 -19.99 -6.03 3.76
CA LYS A 142 -21.22 -5.42 4.32
C LYS A 142 -22.37 -5.46 3.31
N LYS A 143 -22.11 -5.19 2.03
CA LYS A 143 -23.13 -5.30 0.97
C LYS A 143 -23.62 -6.75 0.81
N LEU A 144 -22.70 -7.71 0.76
CA LEU A 144 -23.03 -9.12 0.66
C LEU A 144 -23.86 -9.58 1.85
N LEU A 145 -23.45 -9.21 3.07
CA LEU A 145 -24.19 -9.53 4.29
C LEU A 145 -25.62 -8.98 4.25
N LYS A 146 -25.79 -7.75 3.77
CA LYS A 146 -27.13 -7.16 3.59
C LYS A 146 -27.99 -7.97 2.62
N ILE A 147 -27.45 -8.37 1.47
CA ILE A 147 -28.15 -9.20 0.47
C ILE A 147 -28.56 -10.55 1.07
N TRP A 148 -27.68 -11.17 1.86
CA TRP A 148 -27.99 -12.43 2.54
C TRP A 148 -29.08 -12.28 3.59
N ILE A 149 -29.04 -11.24 4.41
CA ILE A 149 -30.09 -10.95 5.40
C ILE A 149 -31.43 -10.75 4.69
N GLU A 150 -31.47 -9.93 3.64
CA GLU A 150 -32.68 -9.67 2.86
C GLU A 150 -33.22 -10.95 2.21
N THR A 151 -32.35 -11.78 1.65
CA THR A 151 -32.72 -13.05 1.04
C THR A 151 -33.25 -14.03 2.08
N ALA A 152 -32.57 -14.19 3.21
CA ALA A 152 -33.01 -15.08 4.28
C ALA A 152 -34.38 -14.66 4.85
N LEU A 153 -34.61 -13.37 5.04
CA LEU A 153 -35.89 -12.85 5.52
C LEU A 153 -37.02 -13.03 4.50
N ARG A 154 -36.72 -12.86 3.20
CA ARG A 154 -37.69 -13.07 2.11
C ARG A 154 -38.07 -14.54 1.98
N GLU A 155 -37.09 -15.45 2.03
CA GLU A 155 -37.29 -16.88 1.81
C GLU A 155 -37.62 -17.67 3.08
N LYS A 156 -37.79 -17.00 4.23
CA LYS A 156 -37.98 -17.66 5.55
C LYS A 156 -39.14 -18.65 5.62
N SER A 157 -40.16 -18.48 4.77
CA SER A 157 -41.35 -19.34 4.70
C SER A 157 -41.38 -20.20 3.44
N THR A 158 -40.36 -20.10 2.58
CA THR A 158 -40.24 -20.89 1.36
C THR A 158 -39.87 -22.33 1.75
N LEU A 159 -40.75 -23.29 1.46
CA LEU A 159 -40.44 -24.70 1.69
C LEU A 159 -39.28 -25.12 0.77
N GLN A 160 -38.21 -25.66 1.36
CA GLN A 160 -37.03 -26.13 0.65
C GLN A 160 -36.69 -27.56 1.13
N ILE A 161 -36.36 -28.45 0.20
CA ILE A 161 -35.91 -29.80 0.53
C ILE A 161 -34.50 -29.70 1.12
N VAL A 162 -34.33 -30.16 2.36
CA VAL A 162 -33.02 -30.25 2.99
C VAL A 162 -32.21 -31.33 2.28
N ARG A 163 -30.91 -31.08 2.10
CA ARG A 163 -29.97 -32.08 1.59
C ARG A 163 -28.92 -32.39 2.63
N ASN A 164 -28.93 -33.61 3.17
CA ASN A 164 -27.84 -34.13 3.99
C ASN A 164 -27.08 -35.21 3.20
N HIS A 165 -25.76 -35.13 3.14
CA HIS A 165 -24.92 -35.97 2.26
C HIS A 165 -25.33 -35.94 0.77
N GLY A 166 -26.06 -34.92 0.33
CA GLY A 166 -26.60 -34.82 -1.03
C GLY A 166 -27.98 -35.47 -1.23
N GLU A 167 -28.47 -36.21 -0.23
CA GLU A 167 -29.77 -36.89 -0.22
C GLU A 167 -30.85 -36.05 0.46
N HIS A 168 -32.11 -36.24 0.05
CA HIS A 168 -33.24 -35.53 0.66
C HIS A 168 -33.41 -35.98 2.12
N ALA A 169 -33.66 -35.01 3.01
CA ALA A 169 -33.89 -35.20 4.43
C ALA A 169 -35.14 -34.44 4.89
#